data_AF-A0ABD6W8Z5-F1
#
_entry.id   AF-A0ABD6W8Z5-F1
#
_cell.length_a   1.000
_cell.length_b   1.000
_cell.length_c   1.000
_cell.angle_alpha   90.00
_cell.angle_beta   90.00
_cell.angle_gamma   90.00
#
_symmetry.space_group_name_H-M   'P 1'
#
loop_
_entity.id
_entity.type
_entity.pdbx_description
1 polymer ?
#
loop_
_entity_poly.entity_id
_entity_poly.type
_entity_poly.pdbx_seq_one_letter_code
_entity_poly.pdbx_strand_id
1 'polypeptide(L)'
;MKPYPKSRKQRRVPLLPWAVRGLSRPINPTGCGLDHEDGSRCRDGLVFPSPRGGARDDRNFFRRVMHPALKEAGLAGTGATIHNLRHTYASWLVQDGVPLARVAALLGHASITTTEIYAHLAPTTHADVEAAVKDTFVGQTRGNASTDVPQHSPIQGAQHIA
;
A
#
# COMPACT_ATOMS: atom_id res chain seq x y z
N MET A 1 22.28 -9.36 8.28
CA MET A 1 20.92 -9.10 7.76
C MET A 1 20.64 -10.11 6.66
N LYS A 2 19.47 -10.76 6.65
CA LYS A 2 19.15 -11.72 5.57
C LYS A 2 18.95 -10.92 4.26
N PRO A 3 19.57 -11.32 3.14
CA PRO A 3 19.46 -10.55 1.88
C PRO A 3 18.05 -10.60 1.25
N TYR A 4 17.15 -11.41 1.82
CA TYR A 4 15.81 -11.64 1.28
C TYR A 4 14.74 -11.55 2.37
N PRO A 5 13.51 -11.12 2.02
CA PRO A 5 12.38 -11.14 2.94
C PRO A 5 12.12 -12.55 3.47
N LYS A 6 11.51 -12.66 4.65
CA LYS A 6 11.22 -13.94 5.34
C LYS A 6 10.54 -14.96 4.42
N SER A 7 9.67 -14.50 3.52
CA SER A 7 8.93 -15.32 2.54
C SER A 7 9.66 -15.57 1.22
N ARG A 8 10.85 -15.00 0.99
CA ARG A 8 11.58 -14.94 -0.31
C ARG A 8 10.78 -14.36 -1.49
N LYS A 9 9.52 -13.99 -1.29
CA LYS A 9 8.68 -13.36 -2.33
C LYS A 9 9.18 -11.95 -2.60
N GLN A 10 9.58 -11.73 -3.84
CA GLN A 10 9.90 -10.40 -4.34
C GLN A 10 8.60 -9.65 -4.67
N ARG A 11 8.62 -8.33 -4.53
CA ARG A 11 7.53 -7.45 -4.95
C ARG A 11 8.10 -6.21 -5.60
N ARG A 12 7.37 -5.66 -6.55
CA ARG A 12 7.71 -4.40 -7.21
C ARG A 12 6.93 -3.27 -6.53
N VAL A 13 7.66 -2.25 -6.09
CA VAL A 13 7.09 -1.03 -5.51
C VAL A 13 7.52 0.12 -6.40
N PRO A 14 6.59 0.92 -6.95
CA PRO A 14 6.96 2.08 -7.74
C PRO A 14 7.69 3.08 -6.84
N LEU A 15 8.85 3.54 -7.28
CA LEU A 15 9.58 4.61 -6.64
C LEU A 15 9.28 5.93 -7.35
N LEU A 16 9.06 6.98 -6.57
CA LEU A 16 8.87 8.31 -7.12
C LEU A 16 10.17 8.80 -7.79
N PRO A 17 10.11 9.62 -8.85
CA PRO A 17 11.30 10.06 -9.58
C PRO A 17 12.36 10.72 -8.69
N TRP A 18 11.94 11.49 -7.67
CA TRP A 18 12.88 12.10 -6.73
C TRP A 18 13.61 11.07 -5.87
N ALA A 19 12.95 9.98 -5.49
CA ALA A 19 13.57 8.90 -4.72
C ALA A 19 14.60 8.15 -5.58
N VAL A 20 14.27 7.90 -6.86
CA VAL A 20 15.21 7.29 -7.81
C VAL A 20 16.43 8.19 -8.01
N ARG A 21 16.24 9.51 -8.17
CA ARG A 21 17.35 10.47 -8.26
C ARG A 21 18.22 10.47 -7.00
N GLY A 22 17.63 10.40 -5.81
CA GLY A 22 18.39 10.27 -4.56
C GLY A 22 19.21 8.98 -4.48
N LEU A 23 18.81 7.95 -5.24
CA LEU A 23 19.46 6.65 -5.29
C LEU A 23 20.34 6.45 -6.53
N SER A 24 20.52 7.46 -7.39
CA SER A 24 21.11 7.32 -8.73
C SER A 24 22.62 7.04 -8.75
N ARG A 25 23.19 6.57 -7.63
CA ARG A 25 24.58 6.20 -7.53
C ARG A 25 24.78 4.83 -8.19
N PRO A 26 25.91 4.60 -8.86
CA PRO A 26 26.24 3.28 -9.39
C PRO A 26 26.31 2.26 -8.24
N ILE A 27 25.33 1.36 -8.15
CA ILE A 27 25.38 0.23 -7.24
C ILE A 27 26.37 -0.76 -7.85
N ASN A 28 27.59 -0.80 -7.33
CA ASN A 28 28.59 -1.75 -7.79
C ASN A 28 28.48 -3.04 -6.95
N PRO A 29 28.43 -4.24 -7.56
CA PRO A 29 28.45 -5.51 -6.82
C PRO A 29 29.66 -5.66 -5.88
N THR A 30 30.77 -4.93 -6.11
CA THR A 30 31.96 -4.95 -5.25
C THR A 30 32.06 -3.78 -4.26
N GLY A 31 31.00 -2.98 -4.10
CA GLY A 31 30.99 -1.89 -3.12
C GLY A 31 29.88 -0.85 -3.32
N CYS A 32 29.54 -0.12 -2.26
CA CYS A 32 28.49 0.90 -2.27
C CYS A 32 28.94 2.26 -2.85
N GLY A 33 30.19 2.36 -3.34
CA GLY A 33 30.73 3.58 -3.96
C GLY A 33 30.84 4.78 -3.02
N LEU A 34 30.91 4.55 -1.71
CA LEU A 34 31.04 5.54 -0.63
C LEU A 34 32.40 5.40 0.04
N ASP A 35 32.99 6.54 0.43
CA ASP A 35 34.10 6.56 1.38
C ASP A 35 33.56 6.34 2.80
N HIS A 36 34.20 5.45 3.54
CA HIS A 36 33.81 5.07 4.89
C HIS A 36 34.79 5.62 5.93
N GLU A 37 34.28 5.95 7.12
CA GLU A 37 35.06 6.58 8.20
C GLU A 37 36.27 5.75 8.63
N ASP A 38 36.19 4.43 8.50
CA ASP A 38 37.21 3.47 8.89
C ASP A 38 38.04 2.95 7.70
N GLY A 39 37.85 3.52 6.51
CA GLY A 39 38.48 3.05 5.27
C GLY A 39 38.01 1.67 4.81
N SER A 40 37.00 1.08 5.46
CA SER A 40 36.45 -0.22 5.06
C SER A 40 35.71 -0.13 3.72
N ARG A 41 35.54 -1.26 3.04
CA ARG A 41 34.68 -1.37 1.86
C ARG A 41 33.40 -2.12 2.21
N CYS A 42 32.28 -1.68 1.63
CA CYS A 42 31.03 -2.42 1.69
C CYS A 42 31.19 -3.84 1.15
N ARG A 43 30.73 -4.85 1.90
CA ARG A 43 30.80 -6.26 1.50
C ARG A 43 29.87 -6.64 0.35
N ASP A 44 28.67 -6.03 0.27
CA ASP A 44 27.58 -6.52 -0.58
C ASP A 44 26.88 -5.42 -1.42
N GLY A 45 27.59 -4.35 -1.82
CA GLY A 45 27.00 -3.29 -2.65
C GLY A 45 25.74 -2.65 -2.05
N LEU A 46 25.72 -2.45 -0.72
CA LEU A 46 24.56 -1.96 0.02
C LEU A 46 24.09 -0.60 -0.50
N VAL A 47 22.78 -0.44 -0.69
CA VAL A 47 22.15 0.84 -1.07
C VAL A 47 22.20 1.85 0.10
N PHE A 48 22.07 1.37 1.33
CA PHE A 48 22.12 2.18 2.55
C PHE A 48 23.14 1.62 3.55
N PRO A 49 24.45 1.82 3.30
CA PRO A 49 25.48 1.37 4.22
C PRO A 49 25.52 2.25 5.46
N SER A 50 26.04 1.69 6.56
CA SER A 50 26.48 2.47 7.70
C SER A 50 27.77 3.23 7.37
N PRO A 51 28.15 4.25 8.15
CA PRO A 51 29.39 5.00 7.94
C PRO A 51 30.67 4.15 7.92
N ARG A 52 30.62 2.93 8.49
CA ARG A 52 31.72 1.94 8.58
C ARG A 52 31.56 0.76 7.61
N GLY A 53 30.92 0.96 6.46
CA GLY A 53 30.79 -0.06 5.40
C GLY A 53 29.86 -1.25 5.69
N GLY A 54 29.38 -1.42 6.92
CA GLY A 54 28.44 -2.49 7.31
C GLY A 54 26.98 -2.15 7.07
N ALA A 55 26.07 -3.11 7.33
CA ALA A 55 24.64 -2.85 7.34
C ALA A 55 24.28 -1.75 8.36
N ARG A 56 23.28 -0.93 8.02
CA ARG A 56 22.74 0.09 8.93
C ARG A 56 22.23 -0.55 10.22
N ASP A 57 22.67 -0.02 11.35
CA ASP A 57 22.17 -0.37 12.68
C ASP A 57 20.94 0.48 13.02
N ASP A 58 19.83 -0.16 13.40
CA ASP A 58 18.57 0.53 13.64
C ASP A 58 18.66 1.46 14.85
N ARG A 59 19.31 1.05 15.95
CA ARG A 59 19.46 1.90 17.15
C ARG A 59 20.18 3.21 16.81
N ASN A 60 21.29 3.12 16.09
CA ASN A 60 22.04 4.31 15.66
C ASN A 60 21.27 5.14 14.64
N PHE A 61 20.54 4.51 13.71
CA PHE A 61 19.68 5.22 12.78
C PHE A 61 18.60 6.03 13.50
N PHE A 62 17.89 5.43 14.46
CA PHE A 62 16.87 6.13 15.22
C PHE A 62 17.46 7.32 15.99
N ARG A 63 18.56 7.09 16.71
CA ARG A 63 19.21 8.14 17.50
C ARG A 63 19.78 9.28 16.67
N ARG A 64 20.43 8.97 15.54
CA ARG A 64 21.24 9.95 14.77
C ARG A 64 20.49 10.56 13.58
N VAL A 65 19.43 9.91 13.10
CA VAL A 65 18.69 10.36 11.90
C VAL A 65 17.23 10.59 12.23
N MET A 66 16.53 9.58 12.77
CA MET A 66 15.08 9.68 13.00
C MET A 66 14.73 10.73 14.06
N HIS A 67 15.33 10.69 15.24
CA HIS A 67 15.01 11.64 16.33
C HIS A 67 15.36 13.09 15.98
N PRO A 68 16.52 13.40 15.38
CA PRO A 68 16.80 14.75 14.89
C PRO A 68 15.78 15.21 13.83
N ALA A 69 15.44 14.36 12.86
CA ALA A 69 14.44 14.70 11.85
C ALA A 69 13.05 14.96 12.46
N LEU A 70 12.63 14.17 13.46
CA LEU A 70 11.38 14.43 14.19
C LEU A 70 11.43 15.75 14.95
N LYS A 71 12.58 16.08 15.55
CA LYS A 71 12.75 17.35 16.27
C LYS A 71 12.63 18.54 15.30
N GLU A 72 13.30 18.48 14.15
CA GLU A 72 13.23 19.52 13.12
C GLU A 72 11.82 19.66 12.54
N ALA A 73 11.09 18.55 12.40
CA ALA A 73 9.70 18.55 11.96
C ALA A 73 8.69 19.00 13.03
N GLY A 74 9.12 19.34 14.25
CA GLY A 74 8.23 19.71 15.36
C GLY A 74 7.45 18.52 15.96
N LEU A 75 7.89 17.29 15.70
CA LEU A 75 7.27 16.03 16.12
C LEU A 75 8.06 15.31 17.23
N ALA A 76 8.93 16.03 17.93
CA ALA A 76 9.68 15.48 19.07
C ALA A 76 8.71 14.94 20.15
N GLY A 77 9.05 13.78 20.74
CA GLY A 77 8.25 13.18 21.83
C GLY A 77 7.00 12.40 21.39
N THR A 78 6.66 12.41 20.10
CA THR A 78 5.50 11.66 19.55
C THR A 78 5.69 10.14 19.55
N GLY A 79 6.93 9.65 19.67
CA GLY A 79 7.24 8.24 19.51
C GLY A 79 7.10 7.72 18.07
N ALA A 80 7.03 8.61 17.08
CA ALA A 80 6.91 8.22 15.68
C ALA A 80 8.10 7.38 15.19
N THR A 81 7.80 6.36 14.39
CA THR A 81 8.77 5.39 13.86
C THR A 81 8.64 5.22 12.35
N ILE A 82 9.55 4.44 11.74
CA ILE A 82 9.46 4.05 10.33
C ILE A 82 8.13 3.30 10.03
N HIS A 83 7.58 2.57 11.00
CA HIS A 83 6.29 1.91 10.82
C HIS A 83 5.16 2.94 10.65
N ASN A 84 5.21 4.06 11.35
CA ASN A 84 4.24 5.15 11.16
C ASN A 84 4.32 5.72 9.74
N LEU A 85 5.53 5.90 9.18
CA LEU A 85 5.69 6.31 7.78
C LEU A 85 5.05 5.31 6.81
N ARG A 86 5.18 4.01 7.09
CA ARG A 86 4.50 2.96 6.32
C ARG A 86 2.98 3.05 6.43
N HIS A 87 2.46 3.36 7.63
CA HIS A 87 1.02 3.58 7.84
C HIS A 87 0.54 4.81 7.05
N THR A 88 1.27 5.92 7.11
CA THR A 88 0.96 7.14 6.35
C THR A 88 0.90 6.87 4.84
N TYR A 89 1.87 6.13 4.29
CA TYR A 89 1.85 5.74 2.88
C TYR A 89 0.60 4.94 2.50
N ALA A 90 0.20 4.00 3.36
CA ALA A 90 -1.01 3.21 3.14
C ALA A 90 -2.27 4.07 3.19
N SER A 91 -2.37 4.94 4.20
CA SER A 91 -3.49 5.88 4.36
C SER A 91 -3.66 6.78 3.14
N TRP A 92 -2.58 7.39 2.64
CA TRP A 92 -2.65 8.25 1.46
C TRP A 92 -3.11 7.52 0.22
N LEU A 93 -2.62 6.31 -0.03
CA LEU A 93 -3.08 5.52 -1.19
C LEU A 93 -4.58 5.21 -1.11
N VAL A 94 -5.09 4.86 0.08
CA VAL A 94 -6.52 4.56 0.25
C VAL A 94 -7.37 5.81 0.11
N GLN A 95 -6.92 6.95 0.64
CA GLN A 95 -7.59 8.25 0.48
C GLN A 95 -7.67 8.67 -1.00
N ASP A 96 -6.64 8.35 -1.78
CA ASP A 96 -6.59 8.58 -3.23
C ASP A 96 -7.38 7.52 -4.04
N GLY A 97 -8.15 6.66 -3.37
CA GLY A 97 -9.02 5.66 -4.00
C GLY A 97 -8.30 4.42 -4.50
N VAL A 98 -7.03 4.21 -4.15
CA VAL A 98 -6.31 2.99 -4.56
C VAL A 98 -6.93 1.76 -3.87
N PRO A 99 -7.30 0.71 -4.63
CA PRO A 99 -7.95 -0.47 -4.04
C PRO A 99 -7.11 -1.14 -2.95
N LEU A 100 -7.75 -1.53 -1.83
CA LEU A 100 -7.08 -2.15 -0.68
C LEU A 100 -6.22 -3.36 -1.04
N ALA A 101 -6.66 -4.17 -2.02
CA ALA A 101 -5.90 -5.31 -2.51
C ALA A 101 -4.54 -4.89 -3.12
N ARG A 102 -4.50 -3.76 -3.83
CA ARG A 102 -3.26 -3.20 -4.40
C ARG A 102 -2.37 -2.63 -3.31
N VAL A 103 -2.94 -1.94 -2.34
CA VAL A 103 -2.21 -1.43 -1.17
C VAL A 103 -1.56 -2.58 -0.38
N ALA A 104 -2.32 -3.65 -0.11
CA ALA A 104 -1.81 -4.85 0.58
C ALA A 104 -0.64 -5.50 -0.18
N ALA A 105 -0.74 -5.62 -1.50
CA ALA A 105 0.30 -6.16 -2.36
C ALA A 105 1.59 -5.31 -2.33
N LEU A 106 1.46 -3.97 -2.39
CA LEU A 106 2.60 -3.04 -2.32
C LEU A 106 3.33 -3.13 -0.97
N LEU A 107 2.55 -3.17 0.11
CA LEU A 107 3.09 -3.26 1.47
C LEU A 107 3.66 -4.65 1.78
N GLY A 108 3.20 -5.69 1.08
CA GLY A 108 3.59 -7.06 1.32
C GLY A 108 2.95 -7.63 2.59
N HIS A 109 1.71 -7.25 2.89
CA HIS A 109 0.93 -7.87 3.95
C HIS A 109 0.55 -9.30 3.54
N ALA A 110 0.79 -10.27 4.42
CA ALA A 110 0.41 -11.65 4.17
C ALA A 110 -1.10 -11.86 4.27
N SER A 111 -1.80 -10.98 5.00
CA SER A 111 -3.25 -10.96 5.16
C SER A 111 -3.80 -9.58 4.81
N ILE A 112 -4.96 -9.55 4.16
CA ILE A 112 -5.72 -8.32 3.89
C ILE A 112 -6.22 -7.68 5.19
N THR A 113 -6.41 -8.45 6.26
CA THR A 113 -6.86 -7.95 7.58
C THR A 113 -5.96 -6.84 8.16
N THR A 114 -4.66 -6.86 7.88
CA THR A 114 -3.73 -5.78 8.29
C THR A 114 -3.93 -4.48 7.50
N THR A 115 -4.62 -4.55 6.37
CA THR A 115 -4.90 -3.42 5.46
C THR A 115 -6.34 -2.90 5.64
N GLU A 116 -7.25 -3.72 6.16
CA GLU A 116 -8.63 -3.33 6.50
C GLU A 116 -8.69 -2.17 7.49
N ILE A 117 -7.66 -2.01 8.33
CA ILE A 117 -7.52 -0.85 9.22
C ILE A 117 -7.57 0.49 8.48
N TYR A 118 -7.31 0.53 7.16
CA TYR A 118 -7.38 1.76 6.35
C TYR A 118 -8.69 1.90 5.57
N ALA A 119 -9.55 0.89 5.54
CA ALA A 119 -10.74 0.87 4.68
C ALA A 119 -11.65 2.09 4.89
N HIS A 120 -11.74 2.57 6.14
CA HIS A 120 -12.50 3.76 6.52
C HIS A 120 -11.99 5.08 5.91
N LEU A 121 -10.80 5.09 5.31
CA LEU A 121 -10.23 6.25 4.65
C LEU A 121 -10.59 6.34 3.16
N ALA A 122 -11.27 5.32 2.61
CA ALA A 122 -11.67 5.32 1.22
C ALA A 122 -12.62 6.51 0.94
N PRO A 123 -12.50 7.17 -0.22
CA PRO A 123 -13.30 8.35 -0.56
C PRO A 123 -14.80 8.07 -0.79
N THR A 124 -15.29 6.89 -0.44
CA THR A 124 -16.64 6.43 -0.77
C THR A 124 -17.69 7.15 0.06
N THR A 125 -18.54 7.93 -0.62
CA THR A 125 -19.79 8.45 -0.06
C THR A 125 -20.98 7.56 -0.46
N HIS A 126 -22.09 7.66 0.28
CA HIS A 126 -23.33 6.97 -0.10
C HIS A 126 -23.80 7.34 -1.52
N ALA A 127 -23.53 8.58 -1.96
CA ALA A 127 -23.86 9.05 -3.31
C ALA A 127 -23.06 8.31 -4.40
N ASP A 128 -21.79 7.97 -4.15
CA ASP A 128 -20.97 7.22 -5.09
C ASP A 128 -21.47 5.78 -5.27
N VAL A 129 -21.94 5.17 -4.18
CA VAL A 129 -22.55 3.83 -4.21
C VAL A 129 -23.83 3.85 -5.02
N GLU A 130 -24.69 4.84 -4.80
CA GLU A 130 -25.92 4.99 -5.58
C GLU A 130 -25.65 5.22 -7.07
N ALA A 131 -24.68 6.07 -7.40
CA ALA A 131 -24.30 6.34 -8.79
C ALA A 131 -23.80 5.07 -9.48
N ALA A 132 -22.92 4.30 -8.84
CA ALA A 132 -22.39 3.05 -9.39
C ALA A 132 -23.49 2.00 -9.65
N VAL A 133 -24.44 1.87 -8.71
CA VAL A 133 -25.59 0.96 -8.87
C VAL A 133 -26.51 1.42 -10.01
N LYS A 134 -26.82 2.72 -10.07
CA LYS A 134 -27.68 3.31 -11.10
C LYS A 134 -27.07 3.13 -12.50
N ASP A 135 -25.79 3.42 -12.68
CA ASP A 135 -25.11 3.32 -13.98
C ASP A 135 -25.05 1.87 -14.49
N THR A 136 -24.87 0.92 -13.57
CA THR A 136 -24.90 -0.52 -13.88
C THR A 136 -26.30 -0.98 -14.35
N PHE A 137 -27.37 -0.49 -13.71
CA PHE A 137 -28.75 -0.82 -14.10
C PHE A 137 -29.21 -0.10 -15.38
N VAL A 138 -28.74 1.13 -15.63
CA VAL A 138 -29.05 1.88 -16.86
C VAL A 138 -28.32 1.29 -18.08
N GLY A 139 -27.12 0.73 -17.90
CA GLY A 139 -26.42 -0.02 -18.95
C GLY A 139 -27.12 -1.30 -19.39
N GLN A 140 -27.82 -1.99 -18.48
CA GLN A 140 -28.56 -3.23 -18.80
C GLN A 140 -29.90 -2.97 -19.52
N THR A 141 -30.55 -1.84 -19.26
CA THR A 141 -31.83 -1.50 -19.91
C THR A 141 -31.69 -1.06 -21.36
N ARG A 142 -30.49 -0.70 -21.83
CA ARG A 142 -30.21 -0.38 -23.25
C ARG A 142 -29.87 -1.59 -24.13
N GLY A 143 -29.65 -2.78 -23.55
CA GLY A 143 -29.25 -4.00 -24.26
C GLY A 143 -30.34 -5.06 -24.44
N ASN A 144 -31.48 -4.94 -23.76
CA ASN A 144 -32.58 -5.91 -23.84
C ASN A 144 -33.91 -5.21 -24.12
N ALA A 145 -34.01 -4.59 -25.29
CA ALA A 145 -35.31 -4.32 -25.92
C ALA A 145 -35.73 -5.56 -26.72
N SER A 146 -36.01 -6.66 -26.02
CA SER A 146 -36.91 -7.69 -26.51
C SER A 146 -37.96 -7.86 -25.42
N THR A 147 -39.12 -7.28 -25.68
CA THR A 147 -40.31 -7.40 -24.87
C THR A 147 -40.70 -8.86 -24.74
N ASP A 148 -40.52 -9.44 -23.56
CA ASP A 148 -41.41 -10.48 -23.09
C ASP A 148 -41.49 -10.39 -21.56
N VAL A 149 -42.55 -9.71 -21.09
CA VAL A 149 -42.95 -9.76 -19.69
C VAL A 149 -43.74 -11.05 -19.56
N PRO A 150 -43.30 -12.08 -18.80
CA PRO A 150 -44.14 -13.23 -18.55
C PRO A 150 -45.37 -12.74 -17.79
N GLN A 151 -46.53 -12.78 -18.45
CA GLN A 151 -47.79 -12.54 -17.78
C GLN A 151 -47.99 -13.67 -16.76
N HIS A 152 -47.79 -13.35 -15.48
CA HIS A 152 -48.23 -14.23 -14.42
C HIS A 152 -49.76 -14.18 -14.38
N SER A 153 -50.38 -15.24 -14.90
CA SER A 153 -51.82 -15.47 -14.78
C SER A 153 -52.23 -15.46 -13.30
N PRO A 154 -53.39 -14.86 -12.95
CA PRO A 154 -53.91 -14.94 -11.59
C PRO A 154 -54.21 -16.39 -11.24
N ILE A 155 -53.75 -16.85 -10.07
CA ILE A 155 -54.11 -18.16 -9.54
C ILE A 155 -55.61 -18.09 -9.19
N GLN A 156 -56.45 -18.67 -10.07
CA GLN A 156 -57.86 -18.88 -9.79
C GLN A 156 -57.99 -19.90 -8.66
N GLY A 157 -58.81 -19.55 -7.67
CA GLY A 157 -58.99 -20.33 -6.46
C GLY A 157 -59.62 -21.70 -6.68
N ALA A 158 -59.34 -22.59 -5.73
CA ALA A 158 -60.17 -23.76 -5.45
C ALA A 158 -60.59 -23.66 -3.98
N GLN A 159 -61.88 -23.35 -3.76
CA GLN A 159 -62.58 -23.57 -2.51
C GLN A 159 -63.16 -24.99 -2.47
N HIS A 160 -63.26 -25.55 -1.27
CA HIS A 160 -63.98 -26.78 -0.85
C HIS A 160 -63.34 -28.11 -1.32
N ILE A 161 -63.29 -29.22 -0.58
CA ILE A 161 -64.10 -29.90 0.46
C ILE A 161 -63.08 -30.85 1.19
N ALA A 162 -63.05 -31.17 2.49
CA ALA A 162 -64.06 -31.56 3.48
C ALA A 162 -63.59 -31.22 4.90
#